data_AF-A0A658BP58-F1
#
_entry.id   AF-A0A658BP58-F1
#
_cell.length_a   1.000
_cell.length_b   1.000
_cell.length_c   1.000
_cell.angle_alpha   90.00
_cell.angle_beta   90.00
_cell.angle_gamma   90.00
#
_symmetry.space_group_name_H-M   'P 1'
#
loop_
_entity.id
_entity.type
_entity.pdbx_description
1 polymer ?
#
loop_
_entity_poly.entity_id
_entity_poly.type
_entity_poly.pdbx_seq_one_letter_code
_entity_poly.pdbx_strand_id
1 'polypeptide(L)'
;MNANPEFLNQSAHVDEAAVQPLPNSRKVYVAGSRPDIRVPMREISQADTPASFGAEKNPPVFVYDTSGPYTDPDVKIDIRAGLASVRGAWIEERGDTEPLAGLTSEFGRQRLNDPRLAELRFNLQRQPRKAKAGMNVTQMHYARQGIITPEMEYIAIRENMLRNGLAGMLSTQHPGNSFGAAIPSVITPEFVRDEVARGRAIIPANINHPELEPMIIGRNFLVKINGNIGNSALASSIHDEVAKMTWGIRWGADTIMDLSTGKNIHETREWILRNSPVPIGTVPIYQALEKVNGKAEDLTWEIFRDTLIEQAEQGVDYFTIHSGVLLRYVPLTASRMTGIVSRGGSIMAKWCLAHHQENFLYTHFEDICEIMKAYDVAFSLGDGLRPGSIYAANDAAQFGE
;
A
#
# COMPACT_ATOMS: atom_id res chain seq x y z
N MET A 1 -18.49 -31.54 -1.95
CA MET A 1 -17.04 -31.77 -1.91
C MET A 1 -16.36 -30.42 -2.10
N ASN A 2 -16.18 -29.66 -1.01
CA ASN A 2 -15.51 -28.36 -1.00
C ASN A 2 -14.19 -28.52 -0.23
N ALA A 3 -13.27 -29.30 -0.77
CA ALA A 3 -11.89 -29.26 -0.28
C ALA A 3 -11.18 -28.22 -1.15
N ASN A 4 -11.09 -26.97 -0.66
CA ASN A 4 -10.03 -26.10 -1.15
C ASN A 4 -8.71 -26.86 -0.86
N PRO A 5 -7.85 -27.10 -1.85
CA PRO A 5 -6.59 -27.75 -1.61
C PRO A 5 -5.80 -26.98 -0.54
N GLU A 6 -5.23 -27.72 0.40
CA GLU A 6 -4.41 -27.16 1.47
C GLU A 6 -3.18 -26.47 0.84
N PHE A 7 -2.96 -25.19 1.18
CA PHE A 7 -1.84 -24.43 0.63
C PHE A 7 -0.53 -24.95 1.22
N LEU A 8 0.44 -25.25 0.35
CA LEU A 8 1.81 -25.64 0.74
C LEU A 8 2.81 -24.68 0.11
N ASN A 9 3.73 -24.15 0.91
CA ASN A 9 4.75 -23.22 0.42
C ASN A 9 5.60 -23.77 -0.73
N GLN A 10 5.82 -25.09 -0.81
CA GLN A 10 6.64 -25.73 -1.84
C GLN A 10 6.00 -25.71 -3.24
N SER A 11 4.65 -25.76 -3.30
CA SER A 11 3.88 -25.84 -4.55
C SER A 11 3.30 -24.49 -5.00
N ALA A 12 3.57 -23.42 -4.25
CA ALA A 12 3.12 -22.08 -4.59
C ALA A 12 3.71 -21.63 -5.94
N HIS A 13 2.83 -21.27 -6.87
CA HIS A 13 3.16 -20.73 -8.18
C HIS A 13 2.25 -19.52 -8.47
N VAL A 14 2.69 -18.65 -9.37
CA VAL A 14 1.88 -17.54 -9.87
C VAL A 14 0.98 -18.03 -11.01
N ASP A 15 -0.19 -17.41 -11.17
CA ASP A 15 -1.04 -17.63 -12.34
C ASP A 15 -0.28 -17.23 -13.62
N GLU A 16 -0.16 -18.17 -14.57
CA GLU A 16 0.53 -17.93 -15.85
C GLU A 16 -0.07 -16.75 -16.62
N ALA A 17 -1.37 -16.52 -16.52
CA ALA A 17 -2.05 -15.40 -17.18
C ALA A 17 -1.63 -14.05 -16.57
N ALA A 18 -1.28 -14.02 -15.29
CA ALA A 18 -0.84 -12.80 -14.60
C ALA A 18 0.57 -12.38 -15.04
N VAL A 19 1.39 -13.30 -15.54
CA VAL A 19 2.79 -13.05 -15.94
C VAL A 19 3.02 -12.87 -17.44
N GLN A 20 2.00 -13.01 -18.28
CA GLN A 20 2.15 -12.76 -19.71
C GLN A 20 2.35 -11.25 -19.98
N PRO A 21 3.21 -10.86 -20.93
CA PRO A 21 3.24 -9.48 -21.43
C PRO A 21 1.84 -9.03 -21.89
N LEU A 22 1.51 -7.76 -21.68
CA LEU A 22 0.25 -7.19 -22.14
C LEU A 22 0.28 -7.04 -23.69
N PRO A 23 -0.80 -7.36 -24.41
CA PRO A 23 -0.81 -7.35 -25.87
C PRO A 23 -0.33 -6.02 -26.48
N ASN A 24 0.48 -6.11 -27.55
CA ASN A 24 1.05 -4.96 -28.27
C ASN A 24 1.82 -3.98 -27.37
N SER A 25 2.33 -4.45 -26.24
CA SER A 25 3.11 -3.63 -25.33
C SER A 25 4.25 -4.40 -24.67
N ARG A 26 5.24 -3.68 -24.17
CA ARG A 26 6.37 -4.23 -23.45
C ARG A 26 6.71 -3.38 -22.24
N LYS A 27 7.26 -4.04 -21.20
CA LYS A 27 7.86 -3.34 -20.07
C LYS A 27 9.10 -2.59 -20.54
N VAL A 28 9.25 -1.35 -20.09
CA VAL A 28 10.46 -0.55 -20.27
C VAL A 28 10.84 0.10 -18.94
N TYR A 29 12.12 0.43 -18.79
CA TYR A 29 12.65 1.08 -17.59
C TYR A 29 13.37 2.37 -17.96
N VAL A 30 13.03 3.45 -17.25
CA VAL A 30 13.74 4.73 -17.34
C VAL A 30 14.74 4.79 -16.22
N ALA A 31 16.02 4.95 -16.57
CA ALA A 31 17.08 5.16 -15.59
C ALA A 31 16.98 6.59 -15.02
N GLY A 32 17.10 6.71 -13.69
CA GLY A 32 17.27 7.98 -13.02
C GLY A 32 18.72 8.46 -13.01
N SER A 33 19.06 9.32 -12.06
CA SER A 33 20.41 9.83 -11.81
C SER A 33 21.42 8.72 -11.48
N ARG A 34 20.94 7.56 -11.02
CA ARG A 34 21.72 6.38 -10.67
C ARG A 34 21.23 5.13 -11.41
N PRO A 35 22.11 4.15 -11.72
CA PRO A 35 21.73 2.92 -12.43
C PRO A 35 20.73 2.02 -11.67
N ASP A 36 20.66 2.14 -10.34
CA ASP A 36 19.75 1.39 -9.50
C ASP A 36 18.34 2.00 -9.44
N ILE A 37 18.17 3.26 -9.88
CA ILE A 37 16.86 3.89 -10.05
C ILE A 37 16.32 3.52 -11.43
N ARG A 38 15.56 2.42 -11.50
CA ARG A 38 14.93 1.93 -12.73
C ARG A 38 13.42 2.04 -12.63
N VAL A 39 12.85 3.02 -13.30
CA VAL A 39 11.42 3.36 -13.18
C VAL A 39 10.61 2.68 -14.29
N PRO A 40 9.67 1.78 -13.97
CA PRO A 40 8.92 1.01 -14.94
C PRO A 40 7.86 1.87 -15.60
N MET A 41 7.72 1.64 -16.90
CA MET A 41 6.60 2.11 -17.72
C MET A 41 6.22 0.99 -18.68
N ARG A 42 5.09 1.16 -19.35
CA ARG A 42 4.69 0.29 -20.43
C ARG A 42 4.70 1.05 -21.75
N GLU A 43 5.48 0.53 -22.69
CA GLU A 43 5.55 1.04 -24.06
C GLU A 43 4.54 0.29 -24.91
N ILE A 44 3.59 1.01 -25.52
CA ILE A 44 2.57 0.47 -26.41
C ILE A 44 2.94 0.80 -27.84
N SER A 45 3.06 -0.24 -28.68
CA SER A 45 3.30 -0.10 -30.11
C SER A 45 2.01 0.31 -30.83
N GLN A 46 2.13 1.27 -31.74
CA GLN A 46 1.03 1.69 -32.61
C GLN A 46 1.22 1.10 -34.01
N ALA A 47 0.11 0.76 -34.68
CA ALA A 47 0.15 0.41 -36.09
C ALA A 47 0.49 1.65 -36.93
N ASP A 48 1.11 1.46 -38.09
CA ASP A 48 1.42 2.57 -39.00
C ASP A 48 0.13 3.20 -39.58
N THR A 49 0.12 4.52 -39.75
CA THR A 49 -0.97 5.25 -40.41
C THR A 49 -0.85 5.11 -41.93
N PRO A 50 -1.87 4.58 -42.65
CA PRO A 50 -1.83 4.53 -44.10
C PRO A 50 -1.77 5.93 -44.72
N ALA A 51 -0.85 6.16 -45.67
CA ALA A 51 -0.70 7.42 -46.39
C ALA A 51 -0.73 7.19 -47.92
N SER A 52 -0.94 8.26 -48.70
CA SER A 52 -1.03 8.17 -50.17
C SER A 52 0.22 7.58 -50.83
N PHE A 53 1.39 7.66 -50.17
CA PHE A 53 2.65 7.05 -50.60
C PHE A 53 3.32 6.30 -49.45
N GLY A 54 2.77 5.14 -49.07
CA GLY A 54 3.33 4.26 -48.03
C GLY A 54 2.59 4.35 -46.70
N ALA A 55 3.30 4.17 -45.59
CA ALA A 55 2.74 4.25 -44.25
C ALA A 55 3.61 5.15 -43.36
N GLU A 56 2.97 5.99 -42.56
CA GLU A 56 3.62 6.84 -41.57
C GLU A 56 3.73 6.08 -40.24
N LYS A 57 4.96 5.97 -39.71
CA LYS A 57 5.19 5.30 -38.44
C LYS A 57 4.69 6.16 -37.28
N ASN A 58 3.82 5.59 -36.47
CA ASN A 58 3.38 6.21 -35.23
C ASN A 58 4.41 5.94 -34.12
N PRO A 59 4.83 6.96 -33.35
CA PRO A 59 5.72 6.73 -32.20
C PRO A 59 4.99 5.91 -31.12
N PRO A 60 5.71 5.18 -30.26
CA PRO A 60 5.07 4.43 -29.18
C PRO A 60 4.41 5.35 -28.16
N VAL A 61 3.42 4.83 -27.44
CA VAL A 61 2.78 5.50 -26.30
C VAL A 61 3.31 4.90 -25.01
N PHE A 62 3.80 5.75 -24.11
CA PHE A 62 4.22 5.34 -22.77
C PHE A 62 3.08 5.56 -21.79
N VAL A 63 2.79 4.55 -20.97
CA VAL A 63 1.77 4.64 -19.92
C VAL A 63 2.35 4.21 -18.58
N TYR A 64 1.74 4.73 -17.52
CA TYR A 64 1.98 4.29 -16.16
C TYR A 64 1.72 2.79 -16.04
N ASP A 65 2.55 2.09 -15.27
CA ASP A 65 2.45 0.65 -15.13
C ASP A 65 2.77 0.22 -13.68
N THR A 66 1.77 -0.40 -13.05
CA THR A 66 1.76 -0.88 -11.67
C THR A 66 2.03 -2.38 -11.58
N SER A 67 2.11 -3.08 -12.72
CA SER A 67 2.22 -4.55 -12.75
C SER A 67 3.56 -5.09 -12.24
N GLY A 68 4.52 -4.21 -11.92
CA GLY A 68 5.85 -4.55 -11.47
C GLY A 68 6.58 -5.53 -12.40
N PRO A 69 7.43 -6.43 -11.87
CA PRO A 69 8.20 -7.36 -12.69
C PRO A 69 7.35 -8.47 -13.32
N TYR A 70 6.07 -8.63 -12.94
CA TYR A 70 5.23 -9.71 -13.45
C TYR A 70 5.01 -9.64 -14.96
N THR A 71 5.04 -8.45 -15.57
CA THR A 71 4.91 -8.29 -17.03
C THR A 71 6.23 -8.09 -17.75
N ASP A 72 7.35 -8.23 -17.05
CA ASP A 72 8.69 -8.19 -17.64
C ASP A 72 9.10 -9.61 -18.08
N PRO A 73 9.20 -9.89 -19.39
CA PRO A 73 9.58 -11.22 -19.88
C PRO A 73 11.02 -11.61 -19.52
N ASP A 74 11.87 -10.65 -19.14
CA ASP A 74 13.25 -10.89 -18.75
C ASP A 74 13.38 -11.26 -17.26
N VAL A 75 12.30 -11.17 -16.48
CA VAL A 75 12.28 -11.52 -15.05
C VAL A 75 11.61 -12.87 -14.83
N LYS A 76 12.36 -13.81 -14.25
CA LYS A 76 11.79 -15.09 -13.80
C LYS A 76 11.10 -14.91 -12.44
N ILE A 77 9.77 -15.01 -12.45
CA ILE A 77 8.95 -14.91 -11.23
C ILE A 77 8.96 -16.25 -10.47
N ASP A 78 9.33 -16.20 -9.19
CA ASP A 78 9.14 -17.28 -8.22
C ASP A 78 8.54 -16.70 -6.94
N ILE A 79 7.24 -16.90 -6.73
CA ILE A 79 6.53 -16.30 -5.60
C ILE A 79 6.96 -16.85 -4.24
N ARG A 80 7.72 -17.97 -4.21
CA ARG A 80 8.30 -18.55 -3.00
C ARG A 80 9.57 -17.84 -2.56
N ALA A 81 10.26 -17.19 -3.50
CA ALA A 81 11.42 -16.35 -3.24
C ALA A 81 11.03 -14.88 -3.01
N GLY A 82 9.86 -14.47 -3.50
CA GLY A 82 9.40 -13.08 -3.48
C GLY A 82 10.06 -12.24 -4.57
N LEU A 83 9.70 -10.96 -4.63
CA LEU A 83 10.28 -10.01 -5.56
C LEU A 83 11.68 -9.54 -5.12
N ALA A 84 12.45 -9.04 -6.09
CA ALA A 84 13.75 -8.47 -5.82
C ALA A 84 13.63 -7.21 -4.93
N SER A 85 14.62 -7.03 -4.06
CA SER A 85 14.77 -5.83 -3.25
C SER A 85 15.27 -4.67 -4.13
N VAL A 86 14.37 -3.76 -4.53
CA VAL A 86 14.72 -2.60 -5.38
C VAL A 86 15.07 -1.36 -4.56
N ARG A 87 14.59 -1.27 -3.30
CA ARG A 87 14.88 -0.14 -2.39
C ARG A 87 15.89 -0.47 -1.29
N GLY A 88 16.28 -1.74 -1.12
CA GLY A 88 17.07 -2.19 0.03
C GLY A 88 18.35 -1.37 0.22
N ALA A 89 19.12 -1.18 -0.85
CA ALA A 89 20.34 -0.38 -0.83
C ALA A 89 20.09 1.09 -0.43
N TRP A 90 18.97 1.69 -0.88
CA TRP A 90 18.64 3.09 -0.57
C TRP A 90 18.33 3.29 0.92
N ILE A 91 17.70 2.29 1.53
CA ILE A 91 17.34 2.29 2.96
C ILE A 91 18.60 2.12 3.81
N GLU A 92 19.53 1.26 3.39
CA GLU A 92 20.80 1.04 4.10
C GLU A 92 21.74 2.24 4.00
N GLU A 93 21.83 2.86 2.81
CA GLU A 93 22.72 3.97 2.50
C GLU A 93 22.46 5.22 3.38
N ARG A 94 21.21 5.45 3.80
CA ARG A 94 20.85 6.60 4.67
C ARG A 94 21.45 6.50 6.06
N GLY A 95 21.78 5.29 6.52
CA GLY A 95 22.46 5.09 7.80
C GLY A 95 21.62 5.47 9.03
N ASP A 96 20.29 5.59 8.91
CA ASP A 96 19.35 5.97 9.97
C ASP A 96 18.46 4.80 10.44
N THR A 97 18.61 3.62 9.85
CA THR A 97 17.99 2.36 10.29
C THR A 97 18.99 1.35 10.82
N GLU A 98 18.52 0.42 11.64
CA GLU A 98 19.28 -0.73 12.13
C GLU A 98 18.45 -2.02 12.01
N PRO A 99 19.08 -3.18 11.69
CA PRO A 99 18.41 -4.46 11.71
C PRO A 99 18.08 -4.87 13.16
N LEU A 100 16.91 -5.44 13.36
CA LEU A 100 16.49 -6.04 14.62
C LEU A 100 17.07 -7.46 14.73
N ALA A 101 17.23 -7.96 15.96
CA ALA A 101 17.69 -9.33 16.21
C ALA A 101 16.64 -10.41 15.83
N GLY A 102 15.39 -9.97 15.62
CA GLY A 102 14.23 -10.79 15.31
C GLY A 102 12.95 -9.97 15.42
N LEU A 103 11.80 -10.63 15.27
CA LEU A 103 10.48 -9.99 15.46
C LEU A 103 10.34 -9.49 16.91
N THR A 104 9.90 -8.24 17.09
CA THR A 104 9.69 -7.68 18.44
C THR A 104 8.25 -7.82 18.93
N SER A 105 7.28 -7.95 18.01
CA SER A 105 5.91 -8.31 18.36
C SER A 105 5.85 -9.65 19.10
N GLU A 106 5.05 -9.71 20.16
CA GLU A 106 4.76 -10.96 20.85
C GLU A 106 4.01 -11.93 19.93
N PHE A 107 2.95 -11.46 19.27
CA PHE A 107 2.18 -12.30 18.35
C PHE A 107 3.04 -12.78 17.18
N GLY A 108 3.85 -11.90 16.57
CA GLY A 108 4.78 -12.28 15.51
C GLY A 108 5.73 -13.40 15.93
N ARG A 109 6.32 -13.31 17.13
CA ARG A 109 7.17 -14.37 17.69
C ARG A 109 6.40 -15.67 17.95
N GLN A 110 5.15 -15.60 18.41
CA GLN A 110 4.31 -16.78 18.61
C GLN A 110 4.03 -17.49 17.27
N ARG A 111 3.67 -16.75 16.21
CA ARG A 111 3.44 -17.30 14.86
C ARG A 111 4.72 -17.90 14.25
N LEU A 112 5.86 -17.24 14.43
CA LEU A 112 7.15 -17.73 13.96
C LEU A 112 7.55 -19.07 14.62
N ASN A 113 7.21 -19.25 15.90
CA ASN A 113 7.57 -20.45 16.66
C ASN A 113 6.52 -21.57 16.62
N ASP A 114 5.35 -21.35 16.02
CA ASP A 114 4.32 -22.39 15.89
C ASP A 114 4.70 -23.39 14.77
N PRO A 115 4.93 -24.67 15.11
CA PRO A 115 5.30 -25.69 14.12
C PRO A 115 4.18 -26.00 13.13
N ARG A 116 2.91 -25.76 13.49
CA ARG A 116 1.75 -26.01 12.61
C ARG A 116 1.70 -25.06 11.42
N LEU A 117 2.43 -23.95 11.50
CA LEU A 117 2.47 -22.92 10.46
C LEU A 117 3.71 -23.05 9.56
N ALA A 118 4.59 -24.03 9.81
CA ALA A 118 5.85 -24.18 9.09
C ALA A 118 5.65 -24.31 7.57
N GLU A 119 4.63 -25.05 7.14
CA GLU A 119 4.31 -25.27 5.72
C GLU A 119 3.61 -24.07 5.05
N LEU A 120 3.07 -23.15 5.85
CA LEU A 120 2.44 -21.90 5.37
C LEU A 120 3.43 -20.72 5.37
N ARG A 121 4.50 -20.79 6.14
CA ARG A 121 5.42 -19.67 6.36
C ARG A 121 6.21 -19.37 5.09
N PHE A 122 6.31 -18.09 4.76
CA PHE A 122 7.20 -17.59 3.72
C PHE A 122 8.66 -17.72 4.16
N ASN A 123 9.56 -18.09 3.24
CA ASN A 123 10.97 -18.31 3.54
C ASN A 123 11.78 -17.00 3.58
N LEU A 124 11.41 -16.07 4.46
CA LEU A 124 12.05 -14.76 4.56
C LEU A 124 13.44 -14.89 5.21
N GLN A 125 14.48 -14.46 4.48
CA GLN A 125 15.87 -14.52 4.96
C GLN A 125 16.33 -13.25 5.71
N ARG A 126 15.67 -12.12 5.46
CA ARG A 126 16.08 -10.83 6.04
C ARG A 126 15.46 -10.60 7.42
N GLN A 127 16.19 -9.89 8.27
CA GLN A 127 15.66 -9.37 9.52
C GLN A 127 14.89 -8.06 9.30
N PRO A 128 13.83 -7.80 10.08
CA PRO A 128 13.18 -6.49 10.08
C PRO A 128 14.17 -5.39 10.47
N ARG A 129 13.95 -4.19 9.96
CA ARG A 129 14.69 -2.98 10.32
C ARG A 129 13.77 -2.01 11.08
N LYS A 130 14.39 -1.16 11.89
CA LYS A 130 13.75 -0.05 12.59
C LYS A 130 14.62 1.19 12.50
N ALA A 131 14.02 2.37 12.57
CA ALA A 131 14.77 3.60 12.79
C ALA A 131 15.67 3.48 14.04
N LYS A 132 16.91 3.95 13.94
CA LYS A 132 17.81 4.09 15.09
C LYS A 132 17.18 5.00 16.13
N ALA A 133 17.54 4.79 17.41
CA ALA A 133 17.03 5.61 18.50
C ALA A 133 17.22 7.12 18.22
N GLY A 134 16.13 7.88 18.32
CA GLY A 134 16.11 9.33 18.08
C GLY A 134 16.04 9.77 16.61
N MET A 135 16.09 8.84 15.66
CA MET A 135 15.94 9.14 14.23
C MET A 135 14.47 9.08 13.78
N ASN A 136 14.18 9.71 12.64
CA ASN A 136 12.89 9.65 11.97
C ASN A 136 13.14 9.32 10.50
N VAL A 137 12.57 8.21 10.02
CA VAL A 137 12.89 7.66 8.70
C VAL A 137 11.83 8.01 7.65
N THR A 138 10.87 8.87 7.99
CA THR A 138 9.72 9.15 7.13
C THR A 138 10.05 10.01 5.93
N GLN A 139 9.40 9.78 4.79
CA GLN A 139 9.54 10.66 3.62
C GLN A 139 9.19 12.12 3.94
N MET A 140 8.20 12.36 4.81
CA MET A 140 7.85 13.71 5.27
C MET A 140 8.98 14.36 6.09
N HIS A 141 9.73 13.58 6.89
CA HIS A 141 10.87 14.07 7.64
C HIS A 141 12.00 14.54 6.70
N TYR A 142 12.42 13.69 5.76
CA TYR A 142 13.46 14.07 4.79
C TYR A 142 13.02 15.29 3.97
N ALA A 143 11.77 15.31 3.50
CA ALA A 143 11.25 16.41 2.72
C ALA A 143 11.32 17.76 3.45
N ARG A 144 10.96 17.78 4.73
CA ARG A 144 11.02 18.98 5.58
C ARG A 144 12.46 19.42 5.91
N GLN A 145 13.43 18.52 5.82
CA GLN A 145 14.85 18.84 5.90
C GLN A 145 15.44 19.31 4.56
N GLY A 146 14.63 19.37 3.51
CA GLY A 146 15.08 19.77 2.17
C GLY A 146 15.75 18.64 1.38
N ILE A 147 15.75 17.41 1.89
CA ILE A 147 16.39 16.24 1.29
C ILE A 147 15.47 15.65 0.21
N ILE A 148 16.05 15.34 -0.95
CA ILE A 148 15.40 14.58 -2.02
C ILE A 148 15.89 13.14 -1.91
N THR A 149 14.98 12.21 -1.62
CA THR A 149 15.29 10.79 -1.54
C THR A 149 15.24 10.12 -2.91
N PRO A 150 15.84 8.92 -3.08
CA PRO A 150 15.66 8.12 -4.28
C PRO A 150 14.20 7.84 -4.61
N GLU A 151 13.30 7.67 -3.63
CA GLU A 151 11.87 7.53 -3.90
C GLU A 151 11.26 8.79 -4.53
N MET A 152 11.63 9.98 -4.06
CA MET A 152 11.14 11.24 -4.63
C MET A 152 11.58 11.42 -6.09
N GLU A 153 12.82 11.05 -6.42
CA GLU A 153 13.30 11.05 -7.80
C GLU A 153 12.57 10.00 -8.65
N TYR A 154 12.44 8.78 -8.14
CA TYR A 154 11.74 7.68 -8.80
C TYR A 154 10.33 8.10 -9.21
N ILE A 155 9.59 8.73 -8.29
CA ILE A 155 8.24 9.25 -8.50
C ILE A 155 8.23 10.35 -9.57
N ALA A 156 9.17 11.29 -9.53
CA ALA A 156 9.21 12.38 -10.50
C ALA A 156 9.36 11.83 -11.93
N ILE A 157 10.19 10.81 -12.12
CA ILE A 157 10.33 10.12 -13.41
C ILE A 157 9.02 9.39 -13.77
N ARG A 158 8.42 8.66 -12.81
CA ARG A 158 7.22 7.84 -13.02
C ARG A 158 6.01 8.69 -13.45
N GLU A 159 5.80 9.82 -12.80
CA GLU A 159 4.67 10.74 -13.08
C GLU A 159 4.81 11.48 -14.41
N ASN A 160 6.03 11.63 -14.95
CA ASN A 160 6.24 12.25 -16.25
C ASN A 160 5.99 11.32 -17.44
N MET A 161 5.98 9.98 -17.24
CA MET A 161 5.71 8.96 -18.27
C MET A 161 6.45 9.20 -19.62
N LEU A 162 7.72 9.62 -19.57
CA LEU A 162 8.53 9.96 -20.76
C LEU A 162 7.91 10.98 -21.72
N ARG A 163 6.99 11.84 -21.26
CA ARG A 163 6.29 12.80 -22.12
C ARG A 163 7.19 13.87 -22.74
N ASN A 164 8.30 14.22 -22.10
CA ASN A 164 9.23 15.26 -22.57
C ASN A 164 9.90 14.93 -23.92
N GLY A 165 9.90 13.66 -24.35
CA GLY A 165 10.44 13.23 -25.64
C GLY A 165 9.41 13.12 -26.77
N LEU A 166 8.14 13.40 -26.49
CA LEU A 166 7.05 13.27 -27.47
C LEU A 166 6.92 14.54 -28.33
N ALA A 167 6.77 14.37 -29.64
CA ALA A 167 6.59 15.44 -30.60
C ALA A 167 5.13 15.52 -31.13
N GLY A 168 4.76 16.66 -31.70
CA GLY A 168 3.46 16.86 -32.36
C GLY A 168 2.27 16.70 -31.42
N MET A 169 1.18 16.10 -31.90
CA MET A 169 -0.08 15.98 -31.17
C MET A 169 0.03 15.26 -29.81
N LEU A 170 1.03 14.37 -29.64
CA LEU A 170 1.26 13.66 -28.38
C LEU A 170 1.83 14.55 -27.26
N SER A 171 2.33 15.74 -27.59
CA SER A 171 2.75 16.75 -26.61
C SER A 171 1.59 17.62 -26.10
N THR A 172 0.45 17.59 -26.80
CA THR A 172 -0.73 18.41 -26.46
C THR A 172 -1.45 17.83 -25.24
N GLN A 173 -1.59 18.62 -24.18
CA GLN A 173 -2.43 18.31 -23.03
C GLN A 173 -3.61 19.26 -22.99
N HIS A 174 -4.84 18.71 -22.92
CA HIS A 174 -6.02 19.53 -22.72
C HIS A 174 -5.92 20.24 -21.35
N PRO A 175 -6.17 21.55 -21.24
CA PRO A 175 -5.97 22.30 -20.00
C PRO A 175 -6.89 21.84 -18.87
N GLY A 176 -8.09 21.36 -19.21
CA GLY A 176 -9.09 20.91 -18.25
C GLY A 176 -9.49 22.01 -17.27
N ASN A 177 -10.10 21.62 -16.14
CA ASN A 177 -10.32 22.51 -15.00
C ASN A 177 -9.87 21.77 -13.73
N SER A 178 -8.79 22.23 -13.12
CA SER A 178 -8.20 21.60 -11.93
C SER A 178 -8.85 22.05 -10.61
N PHE A 179 -9.80 22.99 -10.67
CA PHE A 179 -10.39 23.67 -9.51
C PHE A 179 -9.33 24.28 -8.58
N GLY A 180 -8.29 24.89 -9.16
CA GLY A 180 -7.21 25.55 -8.45
C GLY A 180 -6.08 24.63 -7.96
N ALA A 181 -5.97 23.41 -8.47
CA ALA A 181 -4.81 22.55 -8.20
C ALA A 181 -3.56 23.10 -8.90
N ALA A 182 -2.39 22.91 -8.28
CA ALA A 182 -1.10 23.39 -8.77
C ALA A 182 -0.34 22.23 -9.43
N ILE A 183 -0.85 21.78 -10.59
CA ILE A 183 -0.25 20.69 -11.38
C ILE A 183 0.76 21.32 -12.36
N PRO A 184 2.06 21.03 -12.24
CA PRO A 184 3.06 21.55 -13.17
C PRO A 184 3.00 20.80 -14.51
N SER A 185 3.62 21.36 -15.55
CA SER A 185 3.79 20.67 -16.83
C SER A 185 4.79 19.52 -16.76
N VAL A 186 5.77 19.63 -15.87
CA VAL A 186 6.81 18.63 -15.60
C VAL A 186 6.94 18.45 -14.10
N ILE A 187 6.94 17.20 -13.65
CA ILE A 187 7.12 16.84 -12.24
C ILE A 187 8.62 16.70 -11.98
N THR A 188 9.19 17.53 -11.10
CA THR A 188 10.60 17.41 -10.69
C THR A 188 10.72 16.77 -9.30
N PRO A 189 11.88 16.20 -8.94
CA PRO A 189 12.10 15.68 -7.59
C PRO A 189 11.92 16.75 -6.49
N GLU A 190 12.27 18.01 -6.77
CA GLU A 190 12.03 19.14 -5.88
C GLU A 190 10.53 19.40 -5.68
N PHE A 191 9.72 19.33 -6.74
CA PHE A 191 8.27 19.48 -6.64
C PHE A 191 7.65 18.37 -5.80
N VAL A 192 8.08 17.12 -6.01
CA VAL A 192 7.67 15.97 -5.19
C VAL A 192 7.99 16.22 -3.71
N ARG A 193 9.23 16.60 -3.41
CA ARG A 193 9.67 16.94 -2.05
C ARG A 193 8.79 18.04 -1.44
N ASP A 194 8.53 19.12 -2.18
CA ASP A 194 7.76 20.27 -1.69
C ASP A 194 6.30 19.91 -1.34
N GLU A 195 5.67 19.05 -2.14
CA GLU A 195 4.33 18.55 -1.89
C GLU A 195 4.26 17.63 -0.66
N VAL A 196 5.29 16.80 -0.47
CA VAL A 196 5.43 15.93 0.70
C VAL A 196 5.73 16.74 1.97
N ALA A 197 6.63 17.72 1.90
CA ALA A 197 7.02 18.55 3.05
C ALA A 197 5.82 19.32 3.66
N ARG A 198 4.93 19.82 2.79
CA ARG A 198 3.70 20.54 3.18
C ARG A 198 2.51 19.63 3.49
N GLY A 199 2.67 18.31 3.40
CA GLY A 199 1.62 17.33 3.71
C GLY A 199 0.47 17.29 2.70
N ARG A 200 0.68 17.72 1.44
CA ARG A 200 -0.33 17.66 0.37
C ARG A 200 -0.19 16.42 -0.51
N ALA A 201 0.93 15.70 -0.36
CA ALA A 201 1.16 14.40 -0.95
C ALA A 201 1.91 13.48 0.03
N ILE A 202 1.78 12.17 -0.17
CA ILE A 202 2.48 11.16 0.63
C ILE A 202 3.12 10.10 -0.27
N ILE A 203 4.17 9.46 0.26
CA ILE A 203 4.87 8.33 -0.35
C ILE A 203 4.82 7.18 0.65
N PRO A 204 3.83 6.28 0.56
CA PRO A 204 3.70 5.15 1.50
C PRO A 204 4.80 4.12 1.18
N ALA A 205 5.87 4.10 1.99
CA ALA A 205 7.09 3.38 1.64
C ALA A 205 7.84 2.85 2.86
N ASN A 206 7.21 1.92 3.58
CA ASN A 206 7.78 1.35 4.80
C ASN A 206 9.18 0.77 4.52
N ILE A 207 10.12 0.99 5.44
CA ILE A 207 11.51 0.54 5.34
C ILE A 207 11.65 -1.00 5.28
N ASN A 208 10.62 -1.74 5.68
CA ASN A 208 10.57 -3.21 5.62
C ASN A 208 9.88 -3.74 4.35
N HIS A 209 9.49 -2.86 3.43
CA HIS A 209 8.97 -3.18 2.09
C HIS A 209 9.91 -2.73 0.97
N PRO A 210 11.11 -3.32 0.86
CA PRO A 210 12.07 -2.98 -0.17
C PRO A 210 11.74 -3.52 -1.57
N GLU A 211 10.74 -4.41 -1.70
CA GLU A 211 10.20 -4.86 -2.99
C GLU A 211 9.38 -3.77 -3.71
N LEU A 212 8.93 -2.77 -2.97
CA LEU A 212 8.10 -1.66 -3.44
C LEU A 212 8.79 -0.85 -4.56
N GLU A 213 8.06 -0.66 -5.66
CA GLU A 213 8.31 0.36 -6.68
C GLU A 213 7.61 1.67 -6.25
N PRO A 214 8.35 2.73 -5.85
CA PRO A 214 7.74 3.92 -5.24
C PRO A 214 6.67 4.62 -6.10
N MET A 215 5.65 5.13 -5.41
CA MET A 215 4.55 5.89 -6.01
C MET A 215 4.11 7.02 -5.06
N ILE A 216 3.34 7.97 -5.58
CA ILE A 216 2.86 9.14 -4.83
C ILE A 216 1.34 9.28 -4.88
N ILE A 217 0.77 9.68 -3.74
CA ILE A 217 -0.65 10.03 -3.61
C ILE A 217 -0.73 11.51 -3.25
N GLY A 218 -1.38 12.30 -4.11
CA GLY A 218 -1.60 13.73 -3.86
C GLY A 218 -2.38 14.38 -5.00
N ARG A 219 -3.05 15.50 -4.70
CA ARG A 219 -3.97 16.18 -5.64
C ARG A 219 -3.29 16.64 -6.94
N ASN A 220 -1.99 16.91 -6.89
CA ASN A 220 -1.23 17.47 -8.01
C ASN A 220 -0.53 16.42 -8.89
N PHE A 221 -0.86 15.14 -8.70
CA PHE A 221 -0.29 13.99 -9.40
C PHE A 221 -1.40 13.22 -10.12
N LEU A 222 -1.04 12.17 -10.87
CA LEU A 222 -2.03 11.26 -11.44
C LEU A 222 -2.94 10.71 -10.33
N VAL A 223 -4.25 10.63 -10.59
CA VAL A 223 -5.18 9.97 -9.67
C VAL A 223 -4.78 8.51 -9.52
N LYS A 224 -4.73 8.02 -8.29
CA LYS A 224 -4.35 6.65 -7.93
C LYS A 224 -5.57 5.85 -7.51
N ILE A 225 -5.57 4.56 -7.80
CA ILE A 225 -6.65 3.63 -7.44
C ILE A 225 -6.13 2.49 -6.55
N ASN A 226 -6.98 2.04 -5.64
CA ASN A 226 -6.65 0.97 -4.70
C ASN A 226 -7.47 -0.30 -5.01
N GLY A 227 -6.82 -1.47 -5.00
CA GLY A 227 -7.49 -2.77 -5.04
C GLY A 227 -7.65 -3.36 -3.64
N ASN A 228 -8.87 -3.75 -3.25
CA ASN A 228 -9.09 -4.47 -1.99
C ASN A 228 -9.07 -5.98 -2.24
N ILE A 229 -8.25 -6.68 -1.47
CA ILE A 229 -8.21 -8.14 -1.39
C ILE A 229 -8.42 -8.57 0.07
N GLY A 230 -8.34 -9.87 0.34
CA GLY A 230 -8.40 -10.39 1.69
C GLY A 230 -9.15 -11.70 1.76
N ASN A 231 -8.66 -12.58 2.62
CA ASN A 231 -9.34 -13.81 2.97
C ASN A 231 -10.52 -13.54 3.93
N SER A 232 -11.46 -14.47 4.00
CA SER A 232 -12.55 -14.43 4.96
C SER A 232 -12.64 -15.74 5.72
N ALA A 233 -13.39 -15.78 6.82
CA ALA A 233 -13.65 -17.01 7.54
C ALA A 233 -14.33 -18.10 6.70
N LEU A 234 -14.94 -17.73 5.55
CA LEU A 234 -15.73 -18.62 4.70
C LEU A 234 -15.01 -19.05 3.42
N ALA A 235 -14.01 -18.30 2.94
CA ALA A 235 -13.41 -18.50 1.63
C ALA A 235 -12.01 -17.88 1.50
N SER A 236 -11.28 -18.40 0.51
CA SER A 236 -9.94 -17.98 0.04
C SER A 236 -8.75 -18.58 0.77
N SER A 237 -7.69 -18.86 -0.01
CA SER A 237 -6.39 -19.39 0.43
C SER A 237 -5.26 -18.36 0.22
N ILE A 238 -4.06 -18.62 0.74
CA ILE A 238 -2.87 -17.77 0.50
C ILE A 238 -2.60 -17.61 -1.01
N HIS A 239 -2.69 -18.71 -1.77
CA HIS A 239 -2.50 -18.68 -3.22
C HIS A 239 -3.52 -17.76 -3.91
N ASP A 240 -4.78 -17.86 -3.53
CA ASP A 240 -5.84 -17.01 -4.08
C ASP A 240 -5.60 -15.53 -3.79
N GLU A 241 -5.11 -15.18 -2.60
CA GLU A 241 -4.83 -13.76 -2.26
C GLU A 241 -3.65 -13.20 -3.05
N VAL A 242 -2.57 -13.97 -3.24
CA VAL A 242 -1.46 -13.57 -4.10
C VAL A 242 -1.92 -13.45 -5.56
N ALA A 243 -2.77 -14.36 -6.04
CA ALA A 243 -3.35 -14.28 -7.38
C ALA A 243 -4.22 -13.03 -7.57
N LYS A 244 -5.09 -12.70 -6.60
CA LYS A 244 -5.89 -11.46 -6.63
C LYS A 244 -5.02 -10.21 -6.65
N MET A 245 -3.96 -10.17 -5.82
CA MET A 245 -3.02 -9.05 -5.81
C MET A 245 -2.36 -8.87 -7.17
N THR A 246 -1.72 -9.92 -7.69
CA THR A 246 -1.03 -9.88 -9.00
C THR A 246 -1.98 -9.51 -10.13
N TRP A 247 -3.22 -9.99 -10.08
CA TRP A 247 -4.26 -9.61 -11.04
C TRP A 247 -4.68 -8.14 -10.90
N GLY A 248 -4.87 -7.64 -9.69
CA GLY A 248 -5.23 -6.25 -9.44
C GLY A 248 -4.18 -5.28 -9.96
N ILE A 249 -2.90 -5.50 -9.62
CA ILE A 249 -1.80 -4.64 -10.04
C ILE A 249 -1.54 -4.72 -11.55
N ARG A 250 -1.81 -5.87 -12.18
CA ARG A 250 -1.74 -6.04 -13.64
C ARG A 250 -2.69 -5.09 -14.37
N TRP A 251 -3.86 -4.83 -13.80
CA TRP A 251 -4.90 -4.01 -14.39
C TRP A 251 -4.92 -2.55 -13.89
N GLY A 252 -3.91 -2.13 -13.14
CA GLY A 252 -3.72 -0.73 -12.77
C GLY A 252 -4.00 -0.40 -11.30
N ALA A 253 -4.14 -1.38 -10.40
CA ALA A 253 -4.20 -1.07 -8.97
C ALA A 253 -2.85 -0.47 -8.52
N ASP A 254 -2.87 0.80 -8.12
CA ASP A 254 -1.68 1.54 -7.67
C ASP A 254 -1.27 1.19 -6.24
N THR A 255 -2.23 0.75 -5.43
CA THR A 255 -2.04 0.20 -4.08
C THR A 255 -2.96 -1.01 -3.89
N ILE A 256 -2.61 -1.87 -2.95
CA ILE A 256 -3.46 -3.00 -2.55
C ILE A 256 -3.72 -2.92 -1.04
N MET A 257 -4.95 -3.17 -0.60
CA MET A 257 -5.23 -3.40 0.82
C MET A 257 -5.54 -4.87 1.09
N ASP A 258 -4.82 -5.44 2.05
CA ASP A 258 -5.19 -6.71 2.67
C ASP A 258 -6.23 -6.48 3.77
N LEU A 259 -7.48 -6.81 3.47
CA LEU A 259 -8.61 -6.72 4.41
C LEU A 259 -8.99 -8.09 4.99
N SER A 260 -8.05 -9.03 5.02
CA SER A 260 -8.23 -10.38 5.56
C SER A 260 -8.80 -10.36 6.98
N THR A 261 -9.80 -11.20 7.23
CA THR A 261 -10.41 -11.41 8.55
C THR A 261 -10.58 -12.90 8.90
N GLY A 262 -9.93 -13.78 8.14
CA GLY A 262 -9.98 -15.23 8.35
C GLY A 262 -8.83 -15.74 9.21
N LYS A 263 -8.55 -17.04 9.10
CA LYS A 263 -7.37 -17.65 9.73
C LYS A 263 -6.10 -17.19 9.01
N ASN A 264 -4.97 -17.24 9.73
CA ASN A 264 -3.62 -17.07 9.16
C ASN A 264 -3.39 -15.72 8.45
N ILE A 265 -4.03 -14.65 8.92
CA ILE A 265 -3.87 -13.28 8.38
C ILE A 265 -2.39 -12.90 8.28
N HIS A 266 -1.60 -13.21 9.32
CA HIS A 266 -0.17 -12.90 9.37
C HIS A 266 0.60 -13.54 8.20
N GLU A 267 0.40 -14.83 7.96
CA GLU A 267 1.12 -15.58 6.91
C GLU A 267 0.63 -15.15 5.54
N THR A 268 -0.69 -15.04 5.34
CA THR A 268 -1.27 -14.54 4.08
C THR A 268 -0.65 -13.19 3.70
N ARG A 269 -0.59 -12.25 4.65
CA ARG A 269 -0.02 -10.93 4.42
C ARG A 269 1.48 -10.97 4.13
N GLU A 270 2.22 -11.87 4.75
CA GLU A 270 3.65 -12.06 4.46
C GLU A 270 3.85 -12.44 2.99
N TRP A 271 3.08 -13.40 2.47
CA TRP A 271 3.13 -13.78 1.05
C TRP A 271 2.74 -12.63 0.12
N ILE A 272 1.73 -11.84 0.48
CA ILE A 272 1.31 -10.65 -0.29
C ILE A 272 2.46 -9.62 -0.34
N LEU A 273 2.97 -9.21 0.82
CA LEU A 273 4.01 -8.17 0.92
C LEU A 273 5.29 -8.55 0.17
N ARG A 274 5.78 -9.79 0.33
CA ARG A 274 7.00 -10.23 -0.35
C ARG A 274 6.83 -10.37 -1.86
N ASN A 275 5.60 -10.37 -2.35
CA ASN A 275 5.25 -10.44 -3.76
C ASN A 275 4.63 -9.14 -4.30
N SER A 276 4.58 -8.05 -3.51
CA SER A 276 3.98 -6.81 -3.96
C SER A 276 5.03 -5.82 -4.45
N PRO A 277 4.91 -5.30 -5.69
CA PRO A 277 5.69 -4.14 -6.13
C PRO A 277 4.98 -2.82 -5.79
N VAL A 278 3.74 -2.87 -5.27
CA VAL A 278 2.94 -1.68 -4.94
C VAL A 278 2.73 -1.57 -3.42
N PRO A 279 2.40 -0.38 -2.88
CA PRO A 279 2.14 -0.22 -1.46
C PRO A 279 1.02 -1.13 -0.97
N ILE A 280 1.23 -1.76 0.18
CA ILE A 280 0.24 -2.57 0.88
C ILE A 280 -0.33 -1.81 2.07
N GLY A 281 -1.65 -1.67 2.11
CA GLY A 281 -2.39 -1.15 3.24
C GLY A 281 -3.11 -2.22 4.03
N THR A 282 -3.42 -1.91 5.28
CA THR A 282 -4.26 -2.77 6.13
C THR A 282 -5.21 -1.94 7.00
N VAL A 283 -6.11 -2.64 7.68
CA VAL A 283 -6.91 -2.10 8.77
C VAL A 283 -6.51 -2.85 10.06
N PRO A 284 -5.52 -2.37 10.84
CA PRO A 284 -4.93 -3.16 11.94
C PRO A 284 -5.95 -3.65 12.98
N ILE A 285 -7.06 -2.93 13.17
CA ILE A 285 -8.11 -3.33 14.11
C ILE A 285 -8.78 -4.68 13.72
N TYR A 286 -8.73 -5.09 12.45
CA TYR A 286 -9.28 -6.38 12.02
C TYR A 286 -8.49 -7.55 12.58
N GLN A 287 -7.17 -7.49 12.49
CA GLN A 287 -6.32 -8.53 13.09
C GLN A 287 -6.35 -8.45 14.62
N ALA A 288 -6.36 -7.25 15.20
CA ALA A 288 -6.48 -7.10 16.65
C ALA A 288 -7.78 -7.72 17.17
N LEU A 289 -8.89 -7.60 16.42
CA LEU A 289 -10.17 -8.22 16.76
C LEU A 289 -10.10 -9.76 16.70
N GLU A 290 -9.39 -10.34 15.73
CA GLU A 290 -9.16 -11.79 15.67
C GLU A 290 -8.33 -12.28 16.87
N LYS A 291 -7.34 -11.49 17.34
CA LYS A 291 -6.54 -11.82 18.55
C LYS A 291 -7.41 -11.93 19.82
N VAL A 292 -8.59 -11.31 19.83
CA VAL A 292 -9.58 -11.38 20.92
C VAL A 292 -10.84 -12.16 20.54
N ASN A 293 -10.73 -13.08 19.57
CA ASN A 293 -11.82 -13.97 19.16
C ASN A 293 -13.11 -13.25 18.74
N GLY A 294 -13.00 -12.11 18.07
CA GLY A 294 -14.17 -11.38 17.56
C GLY A 294 -14.87 -10.48 18.58
N LYS A 295 -14.39 -10.43 19.84
CA LYS A 295 -15.03 -9.65 20.91
C LYS A 295 -14.45 -8.25 20.96
N ALA A 296 -15.17 -7.30 20.36
CA ALA A 296 -14.74 -5.90 20.32
C ALA A 296 -14.44 -5.35 21.72
N GLU A 297 -15.24 -5.66 22.73
CA GLU A 297 -15.08 -5.26 24.12
C GLU A 297 -13.76 -5.73 24.78
N ASP A 298 -13.15 -6.80 24.27
CA ASP A 298 -11.89 -7.35 24.81
C ASP A 298 -10.65 -6.68 24.18
N LEU A 299 -10.83 -5.77 23.21
CA LEU A 299 -9.74 -5.01 22.63
C LEU A 299 -9.09 -4.09 23.67
N THR A 300 -7.76 -4.05 23.68
CA THR A 300 -6.97 -3.10 24.49
C THR A 300 -5.91 -2.42 23.63
N TRP A 301 -5.36 -1.33 24.16
CA TRP A 301 -4.21 -0.65 23.56
C TRP A 301 -3.03 -1.60 23.36
N GLU A 302 -2.73 -2.48 24.31
CA GLU A 302 -1.58 -3.40 24.24
C GLU A 302 -1.68 -4.36 23.06
N ILE A 303 -2.87 -4.91 22.81
CA ILE A 303 -3.14 -5.82 21.68
C ILE A 303 -3.03 -5.06 20.35
N PHE A 304 -3.56 -3.84 20.30
CA PHE A 304 -3.48 -3.00 19.10
C PHE A 304 -2.03 -2.57 18.81
N ARG A 305 -1.30 -2.13 19.84
CA ARG A 305 0.12 -1.76 19.78
C ARG A 305 0.98 -2.90 19.24
N ASP A 306 0.80 -4.11 19.78
CA ASP A 306 1.50 -5.30 19.29
C ASP A 306 1.18 -5.57 17.82
N THR A 307 -0.08 -5.39 17.41
CA THR A 307 -0.51 -5.55 16.01
C THR A 307 0.11 -4.51 15.08
N LEU A 308 0.25 -3.25 15.51
CA LEU A 308 0.94 -2.22 14.72
C LEU A 308 2.41 -2.58 14.50
N ILE A 309 3.11 -2.99 15.57
CA ILE A 309 4.52 -3.37 15.49
C ILE A 309 4.70 -4.57 14.57
N GLU A 310 3.86 -5.61 14.74
CA GLU A 310 3.86 -6.80 13.91
C GLU A 310 3.77 -6.45 12.42
N GLN A 311 2.78 -5.63 12.04
CA GLN A 311 2.54 -5.28 10.64
C GLN A 311 3.60 -4.32 10.09
N ALA A 312 4.12 -3.41 10.91
CA ALA A 312 5.19 -2.50 10.52
C ALA A 312 6.52 -3.25 10.27
N GLU A 313 6.83 -4.28 11.06
CA GLU A 313 7.97 -5.17 10.84
C GLU A 313 7.81 -6.04 9.59
N GLN A 314 6.58 -6.44 9.24
CA GLN A 314 6.33 -7.14 7.98
C GLN A 314 6.51 -6.23 6.76
N GLY A 315 6.29 -4.93 6.89
CA GLY A 315 6.42 -3.96 5.79
C GLY A 315 5.09 -3.38 5.28
N VAL A 316 4.01 -3.39 6.06
CA VAL A 316 2.79 -2.67 5.65
C VAL A 316 3.09 -1.17 5.50
N ASP A 317 2.72 -0.57 4.38
CA ASP A 317 3.09 0.81 4.03
C ASP A 317 2.14 1.86 4.59
N TYR A 318 0.87 1.50 4.81
CA TYR A 318 -0.08 2.42 5.43
C TYR A 318 -1.16 1.70 6.25
N PHE A 319 -1.59 2.37 7.32
CA PHE A 319 -2.64 1.86 8.21
C PHE A 319 -3.89 2.71 8.13
N THR A 320 -5.02 2.05 7.88
CA THR A 320 -6.34 2.66 8.08
C THR A 320 -6.72 2.58 9.56
N ILE A 321 -6.70 3.72 10.25
CA ILE A 321 -6.93 3.84 11.69
C ILE A 321 -8.14 4.73 11.95
N HIS A 322 -9.14 4.20 12.65
CA HIS A 322 -10.42 4.85 12.90
C HIS A 322 -10.39 5.64 14.22
N SER A 323 -9.41 6.53 14.38
CA SER A 323 -9.26 7.36 15.59
C SER A 323 -10.27 8.51 15.67
N GLY A 324 -10.99 8.83 14.59
CA GLY A 324 -12.05 9.85 14.57
C GLY A 324 -13.42 9.38 15.08
N VAL A 325 -13.61 8.08 15.35
CA VAL A 325 -14.86 7.53 15.90
C VAL A 325 -14.91 7.80 17.40
N LEU A 326 -15.27 9.01 17.79
CA LEU A 326 -15.30 9.43 19.19
C LEU A 326 -16.61 9.03 19.87
N LEU A 327 -16.56 8.74 21.17
CA LEU A 327 -17.71 8.29 21.97
C LEU A 327 -18.91 9.23 21.81
N ARG A 328 -18.66 10.55 21.84
CA ARG A 328 -19.69 11.58 21.68
C ARG A 328 -20.35 11.63 20.29
N TYR A 329 -19.71 11.05 19.26
CA TYR A 329 -20.26 11.01 17.91
C TYR A 329 -21.13 9.78 17.65
N VAL A 330 -20.97 8.70 18.42
CA VAL A 330 -21.76 7.47 18.25
C VAL A 330 -23.28 7.75 18.30
N PRO A 331 -23.83 8.54 19.26
CA PRO A 331 -25.25 8.85 19.29
C PRO A 331 -25.77 9.62 18.06
N LEU A 332 -24.92 10.39 17.38
CA LEU A 332 -25.30 11.14 16.17
C LEU A 332 -25.70 10.21 15.01
N THR A 333 -25.28 8.94 15.06
CA THR A 333 -25.59 7.93 14.05
C THR A 333 -26.94 7.24 14.26
N ALA A 334 -27.61 7.46 15.41
CA ALA A 334 -28.82 6.75 15.79
C ALA A 334 -30.01 7.01 14.85
N SER A 335 -30.06 8.18 14.21
CA SER A 335 -31.10 8.55 13.23
C SER A 335 -30.77 8.16 11.79
N ARG A 336 -29.62 7.51 11.53
CA ARG A 336 -29.25 7.11 10.18
C ARG A 336 -30.08 5.92 9.72
N MET A 337 -30.50 5.97 8.46
CA MET A 337 -31.17 4.85 7.78
C MET A 337 -30.33 3.57 7.78
N THR A 338 -29.01 3.67 7.61
CA THR A 338 -28.09 2.54 7.50
C THR A 338 -27.07 2.47 8.65
N GLY A 339 -27.23 3.28 9.70
CA GLY A 339 -26.34 3.31 10.85
C GLY A 339 -24.87 3.56 10.50
N ILE A 340 -23.98 2.80 11.15
CA ILE A 340 -22.53 2.78 10.90
C ILE A 340 -22.21 1.62 9.96
N VAL A 341 -21.79 1.93 8.73
CA VAL A 341 -21.45 0.91 7.71
C VAL A 341 -19.95 0.60 7.60
N SER A 342 -19.10 1.36 8.30
CA SER A 342 -17.69 1.01 8.43
C SER A 342 -17.54 -0.16 9.38
N ARG A 343 -16.93 -1.27 8.92
CA ARG A 343 -16.58 -2.39 9.81
C ARG A 343 -15.62 -1.95 10.92
N GLY A 344 -14.58 -1.17 10.58
CA GLY A 344 -13.64 -0.66 11.57
C GLY A 344 -14.30 0.34 12.52
N GLY A 345 -15.13 1.24 11.97
CA GLY A 345 -15.88 2.20 12.77
C GLY A 345 -16.90 1.55 13.71
N SER A 346 -17.59 0.49 13.28
CA SER A 346 -18.57 -0.21 14.12
C SER A 346 -17.90 -1.01 15.24
N ILE A 347 -16.70 -1.57 15.02
CA ILE A 347 -15.88 -2.18 16.07
C ILE A 347 -15.54 -1.14 17.14
N MET A 348 -15.05 0.04 16.73
CA MET A 348 -14.69 1.10 17.67
C MET A 348 -15.90 1.68 18.40
N ALA A 349 -17.03 1.87 17.71
CA ALA A 349 -18.28 2.29 18.34
C ALA A 349 -18.76 1.28 19.39
N LYS A 350 -18.71 -0.03 19.09
CA LYS A 350 -19.06 -1.08 20.05
C LYS A 350 -18.15 -1.06 21.27
N TRP A 351 -16.84 -0.91 21.08
CA TRP A 351 -15.88 -0.80 22.19
C TRP A 351 -16.17 0.43 23.06
N CYS A 352 -16.38 1.60 22.46
CA CYS A 352 -16.68 2.84 23.19
C CYS A 352 -17.96 2.71 24.03
N LEU A 353 -19.02 2.09 23.47
CA LEU A 353 -20.28 1.88 24.18
C LEU A 353 -20.19 0.85 25.31
N ALA A 354 -19.43 -0.23 25.11
CA ALA A 354 -19.25 -1.28 26.11
C ALA A 354 -18.50 -0.77 27.36
N HIS A 355 -17.49 0.06 27.16
CA HIS A 355 -16.67 0.62 28.24
C HIS A 355 -17.13 1.98 28.74
N HIS A 356 -17.98 2.67 27.96
CA HIS A 356 -18.33 4.08 28.15
C HIS A 356 -17.09 4.99 28.30
N GLN A 357 -16.07 4.73 27.47
CA GLN A 357 -14.79 5.45 27.44
C GLN A 357 -14.54 6.02 26.05
N GLU A 358 -13.68 7.05 25.98
CA GLU A 358 -13.26 7.62 24.70
C GLU A 358 -12.39 6.61 23.92
N ASN A 359 -12.50 6.66 22.60
CA ASN A 359 -11.80 5.77 21.68
C ASN A 359 -10.30 5.68 21.99
N PHE A 360 -9.80 4.49 22.34
CA PHE A 360 -8.38 4.34 22.71
C PHE A 360 -7.41 4.65 21.56
N LEU A 361 -7.84 4.55 20.29
CA LEU A 361 -7.04 4.96 19.13
C LEU A 361 -6.87 6.48 19.07
N TYR A 362 -7.84 7.23 19.61
CA TYR A 362 -7.75 8.67 19.78
C TYR A 362 -6.87 9.02 20.98
N THR A 363 -7.05 8.36 22.12
CA THR A 363 -6.30 8.71 23.35
C THR A 363 -4.83 8.29 23.28
N HIS A 364 -4.48 7.27 22.50
CA HIS A 364 -3.11 6.82 22.24
C HIS A 364 -2.56 7.26 20.88
N PHE A 365 -3.15 8.29 20.25
CA PHE A 365 -2.75 8.69 18.90
C PHE A 365 -1.26 9.05 18.78
N GLU A 366 -0.69 9.70 19.80
CA GLU A 366 0.76 10.02 19.84
C GLU A 366 1.64 8.76 19.93
N ASP A 367 1.22 7.76 20.71
CA ASP A 367 1.94 6.48 20.79
C ASP A 367 1.91 5.74 19.44
N ILE A 368 0.79 5.83 18.72
CA ILE A 368 0.65 5.29 17.36
C ILE A 368 1.62 6.02 16.41
N CYS A 369 1.70 7.34 16.48
CA CYS A 369 2.62 8.15 15.69
C CYS A 369 4.08 7.73 15.90
N GLU A 370 4.51 7.53 17.15
CA GLU A 370 5.89 7.11 17.45
C GLU A 370 6.22 5.71 16.91
N ILE A 371 5.25 4.80 16.88
CA ILE A 371 5.42 3.48 16.25
C ILE A 371 5.57 3.62 14.73
N MET A 372 4.61 4.30 14.08
CA MET A 372 4.57 4.41 12.61
C MET A 372 5.79 5.16 12.04
N LYS A 373 6.22 6.21 12.73
CA LYS A 373 7.41 7.01 12.41
C LYS A 373 8.70 6.19 12.40
N ALA A 374 8.80 5.14 13.22
CA ALA A 374 10.00 4.30 13.31
C ALA A 374 10.19 3.38 12.09
N TYR A 375 9.16 3.25 11.24
CA TYR A 375 9.17 2.35 10.07
C TYR A 375 8.75 3.04 8.76
N ASP A 376 8.38 4.32 8.79
CA ASP A 376 7.79 5.05 7.65
C ASP A 376 6.44 4.48 7.16
N VAL A 377 5.57 4.15 8.12
CA VAL A 377 4.17 3.77 7.80
C VAL A 377 3.32 5.04 7.71
N ALA A 378 2.59 5.20 6.61
CA ALA A 378 1.68 6.33 6.43
C ALA A 378 0.34 6.13 7.14
N PHE A 379 -0.26 7.23 7.61
CA PHE A 379 -1.63 7.24 8.09
C PHE A 379 -2.63 7.29 6.94
N SER A 380 -3.63 6.42 7.00
CA SER A 380 -4.92 6.57 6.34
C SER A 380 -5.95 6.77 7.45
N LEU A 381 -6.34 8.01 7.73
CA LEU A 381 -7.34 8.27 8.77
C LEU A 381 -8.70 7.73 8.29
N GLY A 382 -9.21 6.73 9.00
CA GLY A 382 -10.38 5.97 8.59
C GLY A 382 -11.67 6.78 8.74
N ASP A 383 -12.56 6.63 7.77
CA ASP A 383 -13.90 7.23 7.72
C ASP A 383 -14.93 6.34 8.42
N GLY A 384 -14.73 6.15 9.73
CA GLY A 384 -15.53 5.25 10.55
C GLY A 384 -17.02 5.59 10.58
N LEU A 385 -17.36 6.86 10.43
CA LEU A 385 -18.71 7.39 10.37
C LEU A 385 -19.12 7.81 8.95
N ARG A 386 -18.52 7.26 7.89
CA ARG A 386 -18.97 7.51 6.51
C ARG A 386 -20.44 7.13 6.28
N PRO A 387 -21.13 7.81 5.33
CA PRO A 387 -22.53 7.51 5.02
C PRO A 387 -22.65 6.21 4.22
N GLY A 388 -23.55 5.31 4.66
CA GLY A 388 -23.89 4.08 3.93
C GLY A 388 -25.05 4.23 2.95
N SER A 389 -25.65 5.42 2.87
CA SER A 389 -26.74 5.73 1.97
C SER A 389 -26.76 7.24 1.70
N ILE A 390 -27.37 7.65 0.58
CA ILE A 390 -27.56 9.08 0.26
C ILE A 390 -28.30 9.82 1.37
N TYR A 391 -29.22 9.16 2.08
CA TYR A 391 -29.96 9.75 3.19
C TYR A 391 -29.06 10.24 4.33
N ALA A 392 -27.96 9.54 4.60
CA ALA A 392 -27.02 9.88 5.67
C ALA A 392 -25.85 10.75 5.20
N ALA A 393 -25.80 11.12 3.92
CA ALA A 393 -24.70 11.89 3.37
C ALA A 393 -24.65 13.30 3.96
N ASN A 394 -23.45 13.73 4.35
CA ASN A 394 -23.12 15.05 4.85
C ASN A 394 -23.80 15.39 6.18
N ASP A 395 -24.13 14.37 6.98
CA ASP A 395 -24.74 14.56 8.30
C ASP A 395 -23.72 14.97 9.38
N ALA A 396 -24.22 15.27 10.58
CA ALA A 396 -23.41 15.72 11.70
C ALA A 396 -22.41 14.66 12.20
N ALA A 397 -22.68 13.37 12.00
CA ALA A 397 -21.75 12.31 12.38
C ALA A 397 -20.56 12.27 11.39
N GLN A 398 -20.83 12.39 10.10
CA GLN A 398 -19.78 12.36 9.07
C GLN A 398 -18.83 13.54 9.16
N PHE A 399 -19.33 14.77 9.34
CA PHE A 399 -18.46 15.95 9.46
C PHE A 399 -17.95 16.20 10.89
N GLY A 400 -18.52 15.48 11.87
CA GLY A 400 -18.04 15.53 13.25
C GLY A 400 -16.75 14.73 13.43
N GLU A 401 -16.71 13.53 12.84
CA GLU A 401 -15.47 12.76 12.63
C GLU A 401 -14.44 13.56 11.84
#